data_AF-A0A7X6U8R3-F1
#
_entry.id   AF-A0A7X6U8R3-F1
#
_cell.length_a   1.000
_cell.length_b   1.000
_cell.length_c   1.000
_cell.angle_alpha   90.00
_cell.angle_beta   90.00
_cell.angle_gamma   90.00
#
_symmetry.space_group_name_H-M   'P 1'
#
loop_
_entity.id
_entity.type
_entity.pdbx_description
1 polymer ?
#
loop_
_entity_poly.entity_id
_entity_poly.type
_entity_poly.pdbx_seq_one_letter_code
_entity_poly.pdbx_strand_id
1 'polypeptide(L)'
;MFFYLFSLVVCLTLTLAVAMVLTRCLTVNWERKNRHPFSYLLPVALTVVLLYVSLTLTVPTALDFVAIANDTLTVEEIAVDGSTLKRFSLVVHGRTLYVNPWQFKLEPGQVVRVAYTPRSRFILEVIEIVQDVPQS
;
A
#
# COMPACT_ATOMS: atom_id res chain seq x y z
N MET A 1 -8.02 -4.85 8.21
CA MET A 1 -8.51 -5.36 6.91
C MET A 1 -9.20 -4.32 6.03
N PHE A 2 -10.21 -3.57 6.49
CA PHE A 2 -10.94 -2.58 5.66
C PHE A 2 -10.06 -1.50 5.02
N PHE A 3 -9.08 -0.96 5.77
CA PHE A 3 -8.18 0.06 5.24
C PHE A 3 -7.35 -0.44 4.05
N TYR A 4 -6.85 -1.67 4.14
CA TYR A 4 -6.14 -2.33 3.05
C TYR A 4 -7.02 -2.54 1.82
N LEU A 5 -8.27 -3.00 2.00
CA LEU A 5 -9.23 -3.14 0.90
C LEU A 5 -9.52 -1.81 0.22
N PHE A 6 -9.66 -0.73 1.01
CA PHE A 6 -9.82 0.62 0.48
C PHE A 6 -8.60 1.05 -0.34
N SER A 7 -7.37 0.86 0.19
CA SER A 7 -6.13 1.15 -0.54
C SER A 7 -6.02 0.35 -1.84
N LEU A 8 -6.42 -0.92 -1.83
CA LEU A 8 -6.45 -1.78 -3.02
C LEU A 8 -7.45 -1.26 -4.06
N VAL A 9 -8.67 -0.87 -3.66
CA VAL A 9 -9.66 -0.27 -4.56
C VAL A 9 -9.16 1.04 -5.15
N VAL A 10 -8.53 1.90 -4.36
CA VAL A 10 -7.95 3.16 -4.84
C VAL A 10 -6.85 2.90 -5.87
N CYS A 11 -5.95 1.94 -5.61
CA CYS A 11 -4.89 1.58 -6.56
C CYS A 11 -5.47 1.03 -7.86
N LEU A 12 -6.46 0.12 -7.80
CA LEU A 12 -7.11 -0.43 -8.99
C LEU A 12 -7.84 0.66 -9.78
N THR A 13 -8.55 1.55 -9.11
CA THR A 13 -9.27 2.66 -9.74
C THR A 13 -8.31 3.62 -10.45
N LEU A 14 -7.19 3.95 -9.81
CA LEU A 14 -6.14 4.79 -10.40
C LEU A 14 -5.55 4.12 -11.65
N THR A 15 -5.18 2.85 -11.56
CA THR A 15 -4.62 2.09 -12.70
C THR A 15 -5.62 1.99 -13.85
N LEU A 16 -6.90 1.76 -13.55
CA LEU A 16 -7.96 1.74 -14.56
C LEU A 16 -8.17 3.11 -15.22
N ALA A 17 -8.14 4.20 -14.44
CA ALA A 17 -8.26 5.55 -14.97
C ALA A 17 -7.11 5.89 -15.92
N VAL A 18 -5.86 5.56 -15.54
CA VAL A 18 -4.68 5.74 -16.40
C VAL A 18 -4.79 4.90 -17.66
N ALA A 19 -5.26 3.65 -17.55
CA ALA A 19 -5.50 2.79 -18.70
C ALA A 19 -6.57 3.37 -19.65
N MET A 20 -7.70 3.86 -19.13
CA MET A 20 -8.74 4.49 -19.96
C MET A 20 -8.21 5.72 -20.72
N VAL A 21 -7.44 6.58 -20.04
CA VAL A 21 -6.82 7.76 -20.67
C VAL A 21 -5.84 7.33 -21.75
N LEU A 22 -5.01 6.32 -21.47
CA LEU A 22 -4.09 5.75 -22.45
C LEU A 22 -4.83 5.22 -23.69
N THR A 23 -5.90 4.44 -23.49
CA THR A 23 -6.70 3.90 -24.61
C THR A 23 -7.30 5.02 -25.45
N ARG A 24 -7.84 6.07 -24.82
CA ARG A 24 -8.35 7.26 -25.52
C ARG A 24 -7.26 7.96 -26.32
N CYS A 25 -6.09 8.18 -25.73
CA CYS A 25 -4.94 8.78 -26.42
C CYS A 25 -4.45 7.93 -27.59
N LEU A 26 -4.43 6.60 -27.44
CA LEU A 26 -4.11 5.66 -28.52
C LEU A 26 -5.14 5.73 -29.66
N THR A 27 -6.44 5.75 -29.36
CA THR A 27 -7.49 5.88 -30.38
C THR A 27 -7.37 7.20 -31.16
N VAL A 28 -7.14 8.32 -30.48
CA VAL A 28 -6.97 9.64 -31.12
C VAL A 28 -5.71 9.69 -31.99
N ASN A 29 -4.62 9.08 -31.53
CA ASN A 29 -3.38 8.97 -32.29
C ASN A 29 -3.57 8.07 -33.53
N TRP A 30 -4.26 6.93 -33.36
CA TRP A 30 -4.59 5.99 -34.43
C TRP A 30 -5.44 6.61 -35.54
N GLU A 31 -6.44 7.43 -35.17
CA GLU A 31 -7.28 8.17 -36.13
C GLU A 31 -6.52 9.28 -36.88
N ARG A 32 -5.22 9.48 -36.62
CA ARG A 32 -4.38 10.58 -37.14
C ARG A 32 -4.99 11.97 -36.92
N LYS A 33 -5.94 12.08 -35.98
CA LYS A 33 -6.63 13.33 -35.64
C LYS A 33 -5.74 14.27 -34.80
N ASN A 34 -4.54 13.79 -34.48
CA ASN A 34 -3.57 14.46 -33.64
C ASN A 34 -2.89 15.61 -34.41
N ARG A 35 -3.23 16.85 -34.06
CA ARG A 35 -2.69 18.06 -34.72
C ARG A 35 -1.33 18.53 -34.20
N HIS A 36 -0.86 18.01 -33.06
CA HIS A 36 0.40 18.42 -32.44
C HIS A 36 1.43 17.28 -32.38
N PRO A 37 2.70 17.54 -32.73
CA PRO A 37 3.76 16.52 -32.78
C PRO A 37 4.08 15.91 -31.40
N PHE A 38 3.99 16.68 -30.31
CA PHE A 38 4.22 16.18 -28.95
C PHE A 38 3.15 15.18 -28.48
N SER A 39 1.93 15.31 -29.00
CA SER A 39 0.81 14.45 -28.64
C SER A 39 0.97 13.02 -29.20
N TYR A 40 1.92 12.80 -30.13
CA TYR A 40 2.27 11.46 -30.62
C TYR A 40 3.06 10.62 -29.60
N LEU A 41 3.87 11.26 -28.74
CA LEU A 41 4.65 10.57 -27.70
C LEU A 41 3.86 10.37 -26.40
N LEU A 42 2.72 11.04 -26.26
CA LEU A 42 1.87 11.00 -25.08
C LEU A 42 1.39 9.58 -24.70
N PRO A 43 1.00 8.70 -25.65
CA PRO A 43 0.68 7.32 -25.32
C PRO A 43 1.87 6.53 -24.78
N VAL A 44 3.08 6.77 -25.30
CA VAL A 44 4.30 6.12 -24.80
C VAL A 44 4.59 6.55 -23.37
N ALA A 45 4.51 7.86 -23.09
CA ALA A 45 4.68 8.36 -21.72
C ALA A 45 3.63 7.77 -20.76
N LEU A 46 2.37 7.71 -21.18
CA LEU A 46 1.29 7.10 -20.39
C LEU A 46 1.50 5.59 -20.19
N THR A 47 2.04 4.84 -21.15
CA THR A 47 2.39 3.43 -20.94
C THR A 47 3.46 3.26 -19.88
N VAL A 48 4.48 4.12 -19.86
CA VAL A 48 5.54 4.08 -18.84
C VAL A 48 4.97 4.39 -17.46
N VAL A 49 4.10 5.40 -17.35
CA VAL A 49 3.40 5.73 -16.09
C VAL A 49 2.52 4.57 -15.63
N LEU A 50 1.74 3.96 -16.54
CA LEU A 50 0.88 2.82 -16.23
C LEU A 50 1.70 1.63 -15.72
N LEU A 51 2.81 1.30 -16.39
CA LEU A 51 3.71 0.23 -15.96
C LEU A 51 4.32 0.53 -14.60
N TYR A 52 4.80 1.77 -14.38
CA TYR A 52 5.38 2.18 -13.11
C TYR A 52 4.37 2.05 -11.96
N VAL A 53 3.16 2.61 -12.11
CA VAL A 53 2.09 2.51 -11.10
C VAL A 53 1.66 1.06 -10.89
N SER A 54 1.58 0.27 -11.97
CA SER A 54 1.22 -1.14 -11.86
C SER A 54 2.26 -1.92 -11.06
N LEU A 55 3.54 -1.80 -11.40
CA LEU A 55 4.62 -2.57 -10.79
C LEU A 55 4.95 -2.13 -9.37
N THR A 56 4.83 -0.84 -9.05
CA THR A 56 5.22 -0.30 -7.73
C THR A 56 4.07 -0.29 -6.73
N LEU A 57 2.81 -0.22 -7.18
CA LEU A 57 1.65 -0.09 -6.29
C LEU A 57 0.66 -1.24 -6.50
N THR A 58 0.19 -1.43 -7.72
CA THR A 58 -0.97 -2.33 -7.96
C THR A 58 -0.60 -3.80 -7.80
N VAL A 59 0.51 -4.25 -8.39
CA VAL A 59 1.01 -5.63 -8.31
C VAL A 59 1.39 -6.03 -6.87
N PRO A 60 2.21 -5.27 -6.11
CA PRO A 60 2.54 -5.67 -4.75
C PRO A 60 1.29 -5.72 -3.87
N THR A 61 0.38 -4.74 -4.00
CA THR A 61 -0.90 -4.74 -3.27
C THR A 61 -1.77 -5.92 -3.71
N ALA A 62 -1.90 -6.23 -4.99
CA ALA A 62 -2.69 -7.39 -5.44
C ALA A 62 -2.11 -8.72 -4.91
N LEU A 63 -0.78 -8.85 -4.87
CA LEU A 63 -0.15 -10.06 -4.34
C LEU A 63 -0.25 -10.16 -2.81
N ASP A 64 -0.30 -9.03 -2.10
CA ASP A 64 -0.57 -9.03 -0.67
C ASP A 64 -1.99 -9.50 -0.36
N PHE A 65 -2.95 -9.37 -1.29
CA PHE A 65 -4.29 -9.91 -1.12
C PHE A 65 -4.26 -11.44 -1.11
N VAL A 66 -3.42 -12.04 -1.96
CA VAL A 66 -3.18 -13.49 -1.95
C VAL A 66 -2.52 -13.93 -0.65
N ALA A 67 -1.58 -13.13 -0.13
CA ALA A 67 -0.95 -13.41 1.16
C ALA A 67 -1.95 -13.35 2.33
N ILE A 68 -2.91 -12.42 2.30
CA ILE A 68 -4.00 -12.35 3.27
C ILE A 68 -4.93 -13.55 3.13
N ALA A 69 -5.32 -13.91 1.91
CA ALA A 69 -6.25 -15.02 1.66
C ALA A 69 -5.66 -16.38 2.08
N ASN A 70 -4.34 -16.53 1.99
CA ASN A 70 -3.62 -17.74 2.42
C ASN A 70 -3.15 -17.68 3.89
N ASP A 71 -3.49 -16.62 4.63
CA ASP A 71 -3.06 -16.39 6.02
C ASP A 71 -1.52 -16.41 6.21
N THR A 72 -0.77 -16.13 5.15
CA THR A 72 0.71 -16.08 5.17
C THR A 72 1.20 -14.68 5.55
N LEU A 73 0.58 -14.09 6.56
CA LEU A 73 0.93 -12.76 7.05
C LEU A 73 2.23 -12.82 7.84
N THR A 74 3.05 -11.77 7.71
CA THR A 74 4.24 -11.66 8.55
C THR A 74 3.82 -11.07 9.88
N VAL A 75 4.05 -11.80 10.96
CA VAL A 75 3.69 -11.39 12.31
C VAL A 75 4.97 -11.13 13.10
N GLU A 76 5.11 -9.91 13.61
CA GLU A 76 6.30 -9.48 14.36
C GLU A 76 5.87 -8.81 15.67
N GLU A 77 6.62 -9.07 16.74
CA GLU A 77 6.44 -8.41 18.03
C GLU A 77 7.27 -7.12 18.07
N ILE A 78 6.61 -6.01 18.38
CA ILE A 78 7.16 -4.68 18.23
C ILE A 78 6.95 -3.92 19.55
N ALA A 79 8.06 -3.48 20.15
CA ALA A 79 8.02 -2.50 21.22
C ALA A 79 7.83 -1.10 20.60
N VAL A 80 6.73 -0.44 20.92
CA VAL A 80 6.40 0.90 20.44
C VAL A 80 7.20 1.92 21.23
N ASP A 81 8.35 2.35 20.73
CA ASP A 81 9.08 3.47 21.32
C ASP A 81 8.50 4.81 20.83
N GLY A 82 8.40 5.79 21.73
CA GLY A 82 7.85 7.12 21.42
C GLY A 82 8.67 7.90 20.39
N SER A 83 9.95 7.57 20.24
CA SER A 83 10.83 8.11 19.19
C SER A 83 10.53 7.56 17.78
N THR A 84 9.87 6.40 17.74
CA THR A 84 9.71 5.55 16.56
C THR A 84 8.29 5.62 15.99
N LEU A 85 7.34 6.07 16.81
CA LEU A 85 5.94 6.29 16.45
C LEU A 85 5.75 7.64 15.76
N LYS A 86 5.49 7.62 14.46
CA LYS A 86 4.97 8.76 13.70
C LYS A 86 3.47 8.61 13.48
N ARG A 87 2.79 9.72 13.19
CA ARG A 87 1.33 9.79 13.04
C ARG A 87 0.73 8.76 12.06
N PHE A 88 1.48 8.35 11.03
CA PHE A 88 1.03 7.38 10.01
C PHE A 88 2.03 6.25 9.76
N SER A 89 3.09 6.17 10.56
CA SER A 89 4.14 5.18 10.34
C SER A 89 4.88 4.82 11.61
N LEU A 90 5.37 3.58 11.65
CA LEU A 90 6.16 3.04 12.74
C LEU A 90 7.50 2.57 12.15
N VAL A 91 8.62 3.06 12.67
CA VAL A 91 9.96 2.74 12.12
C VAL A 91 10.65 1.65 12.94
N VAL A 92 10.37 0.38 12.65
CA VAL A 92 10.87 -0.74 13.45
C VAL A 92 12.06 -1.39 12.76
N HIS A 93 13.17 -1.57 13.48
CA HIS A 93 14.41 -2.16 12.93
C HIS A 93 14.87 -1.53 11.60
N GLY A 94 14.71 -0.21 11.46
CA GLY A 94 15.05 0.54 10.24
C GLY A 94 14.06 0.38 9.08
N ARG A 95 12.91 -0.27 9.30
CA ARG A 95 11.84 -0.45 8.30
C ARG A 95 10.63 0.41 8.66
N THR A 96 10.14 1.17 7.67
CA THR A 96 8.91 1.95 7.82
C THR A 96 7.70 1.03 7.57
N LEU A 97 6.92 0.81 8.62
CA LEU A 97 5.60 0.16 8.58
C LEU A 97 4.53 1.25 8.51
N TYR A 98 3.51 1.05 7.69
CA TYR A 98 2.42 2.01 7.55
C TYR A 98 1.28 1.66 8.50
N VAL A 99 0.98 2.60 9.40
CA VAL A 99 -0.06 2.49 10.43
C VAL A 99 -1.21 3.40 10.04
N ASN A 100 -2.44 2.89 10.15
CA ASN A 100 -3.62 3.75 10.11
C ASN A 100 -3.98 4.22 11.54
N PRO A 101 -3.76 5.50 11.90
CA PRO A 101 -4.00 6.01 13.25
C PRO A 101 -5.49 6.06 13.63
N TRP A 102 -6.41 5.95 12.66
CA TRP A 102 -7.85 5.87 12.94
C TRP A 102 -8.29 4.49 13.40
N GLN A 103 -7.55 3.44 13.03
CA GLN A 103 -7.91 2.07 13.36
C GLN A 103 -7.19 1.56 14.62
N PHE A 104 -5.97 2.02 14.85
CA PHE A 104 -5.14 1.57 15.97
C PHE A 104 -4.59 2.79 16.73
N LYS A 105 -4.86 2.85 18.04
CA LYS A 105 -4.22 3.79 18.94
C LYS A 105 -3.04 3.09 19.60
N LEU A 106 -1.85 3.29 19.04
CA LEU A 106 -0.61 2.79 19.64
C LEU A 106 -0.13 3.84 20.64
N GLU A 107 0.09 3.44 21.88
CA GLU A 107 0.71 4.30 22.88
C GLU A 107 2.21 3.97 23.03
N PRO A 108 3.06 4.99 23.21
CA PRO A 108 4.48 4.76 23.45
C PRO A 108 4.69 3.97 24.75
N GLY A 109 5.49 2.91 24.69
CA GLY A 109 5.77 2.00 25.80
C GLY A 109 5.03 0.66 25.74
N GLN A 110 4.10 0.47 24.79
CA GLN A 110 3.38 -0.79 24.63
C GLN A 110 4.17 -1.80 23.79
N VAL A 111 4.08 -3.08 24.14
CA VAL A 111 4.55 -4.19 23.30
C VAL A 111 3.35 -4.78 22.57
N VAL A 112 3.37 -4.69 21.25
CA VAL A 112 2.27 -5.14 20.41
C VAL A 112 2.75 -6.14 19.39
N ARG A 113 1.93 -7.16 19.13
CA ARG A 113 2.15 -8.09 18.03
C ARG A 113 1.42 -7.58 16.81
N VAL A 114 2.15 -7.35 15.73
CA VAL A 114 1.62 -6.71 14.52
C VAL A 114 1.69 -7.67 13.35
N ALA A 115 0.55 -7.93 12.73
CA ALA A 115 0.49 -8.64 11.45
C ALA A 115 0.50 -7.62 10.31
N TYR A 116 1.46 -7.75 9.40
CA TYR A 116 1.63 -6.84 8.28
C TYR A 116 1.81 -7.56 6.94
N THR A 117 1.52 -6.85 5.86
CA THR A 117 1.68 -7.36 4.50
C THR A 117 3.15 -7.43 4.08
N PRO A 118 3.62 -8.55 3.51
CA PRO A 118 5.04 -8.77 3.23
C PRO A 118 5.62 -7.79 2.20
N ARG A 119 4.83 -7.35 1.21
CA ARG A 119 5.32 -6.45 0.15
C ARG A 119 5.00 -4.98 0.42
N SER A 120 3.74 -4.66 0.70
CA SER A 120 3.28 -3.28 0.90
C SER A 120 3.47 -2.75 2.33
N ARG A 121 3.81 -3.62 3.30
CA ARG A 121 4.12 -3.25 4.70
C ARG A 121 3.00 -2.49 5.40
N PHE A 122 1.75 -2.77 5.02
CA PHE A 122 0.57 -2.28 5.71
C PHE A 122 0.26 -3.17 6.90
N ILE A 123 0.03 -2.54 8.04
CA ILE A 123 -0.43 -3.21 9.24
C ILE A 123 -1.92 -3.55 9.09
N LEU A 124 -2.24 -4.83 9.23
CA LEU A 124 -3.59 -5.35 9.06
C LEU A 124 -4.29 -5.61 10.39
N GLU A 125 -3.52 -6.07 11.38
CA GLU A 125 -3.96 -6.43 12.72
C GLU A 125 -2.89 -6.08 13.74
N VAL A 126 -3.33 -5.58 14.89
CA VAL A 126 -2.50 -5.29 16.05
C VAL A 126 -3.13 -6.03 17.21
N ILE A 127 -2.40 -6.96 17.81
CA ILE A 127 -2.80 -7.67 19.01
C ILE A 127 -1.94 -7.10 20.14
N GLU A 128 -2.56 -6.42 21.09
CA GLU A 128 -1.88 -5.97 22.30
C GLU A 128 -1.46 -7.19 23.11
N ILE A 129 -0.17 -7.32 23.41
CA ILE A 129 0.29 -8.33 24.35
C ILE A 129 0.16 -7.69 25.73
N VAL A 130 -0.97 -7.95 26.41
CA VAL A 130 -1.05 -7.67 27.84
C VAL A 130 -0.03 -8.59 28.49
N GLN A 131 1.11 -8.04 28.94
CA GLN A 131 1.98 -8.73 29.87
C GLN A 131 1.15 -8.98 31.14
N ASP A 132 0.62 -10.18 31.28
CA ASP A 132 0.05 -10.66 32.52
C ASP A 132 1.22 -10.73 33.52
N VAL A 133 1.36 -9.68 34.32
CA VAL A 133 2.36 -9.62 35.39
C VAL A 133 2.00 -10.74 36.37
N PRO A 134 2.84 -11.77 36.57
CA PRO A 134 2.57 -12.74 37.61
C PRO A 134 2.69 -12.01 38.95
N GLN A 135 1.55 -11.84 39.63
CA GLN A 135 1.53 -11.39 41.01
C GLN A 135 2.11 -12.52 41.87
N SER A 136 3.37 -12.37 42.29
CA SER A 136 4.02 -13.20 43.31
C SER A 136 4.26 -12.38 44.57
#